data_AF-A0A6J4MX24-F1
#
_entry.id   AF-A0A6J4MX24-F1
#
_cell.length_a   1.000
_cell.length_b   1.000
_cell.length_c   1.000
_cell.angle_alpha   90.00
_cell.angle_beta   90.00
_cell.angle_gamma   90.00
#
_symmetry.space_group_name_H-M   'P 1'
#
loop_
_entity.id
_entity.type
_entity.pdbx_description
1 polymer ?
#
loop_
_entity_poly.entity_id
_entity_poly.type
_entity_poly.pdbx_seq_one_letter_code
_entity_poly.pdbx_strand_id
1 'polypeptide(L)'
;MLQVIAPYVLPGIIDACRINLAAAWQLVIVSELIAATEGLGRRISVAGRFLRTDEIFVGLIVIGVIGLILDLLFQYALRVSCSWSSQKR
;
A
#
# COMPACT_ATOMS: atom_id res chain seq x y z
N MET A 1 -27.06 18.36 12.95
CA MET A 1 -25.81 19.01 12.47
C MET A 1 -24.80 18.00 11.92
N LEU A 2 -24.53 16.87 12.59
CA LEU A 2 -23.58 15.84 12.13
C LEU A 2 -23.94 15.14 10.80
N GLN A 3 -25.22 15.07 10.43
CA GLN A 3 -25.69 14.40 9.21
C GLN A 3 -25.35 15.16 7.91
N VAL A 4 -25.01 16.44 7.99
CA VAL A 4 -24.67 17.28 6.82
C VAL A 4 -23.17 17.47 6.66
N ILE A 5 -22.42 17.50 7.77
CA ILE A 5 -20.95 17.66 7.76
C ILE A 5 -20.28 16.36 7.29
N ALA A 6 -20.80 15.20 7.70
CA ALA A 6 -20.26 13.90 7.30
C ALA A 6 -20.08 13.76 5.77
N PRO A 7 -21.12 13.93 4.92
CA PRO A 7 -20.98 13.75 3.46
C PRO A 7 -20.04 14.75 2.79
N TYR A 8 -19.86 15.95 3.36
CA TYR A 8 -18.97 16.97 2.80
C TYR A 8 -17.48 16.67 3.07
N VAL A 9 -17.17 16.07 4.22
CA VAL A 9 -15.78 15.78 4.65
C VAL A 9 -15.29 14.42 4.14
N LEU A 10 -16.21 13.50 3.81
CA LEU A 10 -15.95 12.19 3.21
C LEU A 10 -14.97 12.18 2.02
N PRO A 11 -15.13 13.01 0.97
CA PRO A 11 -14.17 13.04 -0.13
C PRO A 11 -12.76 13.47 0.32
N GLY A 12 -12.66 14.42 1.25
CA GLY A 12 -11.38 14.85 1.81
C GLY A 12 -10.69 13.76 2.65
N ILE A 13 -11.45 12.96 3.40
CA ILE A 13 -10.90 11.82 4.16
C ILE A 13 -10.40 10.73 3.22
N ILE A 14 -11.09 10.47 2.11
CA ILE A 14 -10.66 9.47 1.11
C ILE A 14 -9.35 9.91 0.45
N ASP A 15 -9.21 11.18 0.09
CA ASP A 15 -7.97 11.73 -0.46
C ASP A 15 -6.82 11.65 0.54
N ALA A 16 -7.05 12.03 1.79
CA ALA A 16 -6.05 11.93 2.86
C ALA A 16 -5.67 10.47 3.14
N CYS A 17 -6.63 9.54 3.11
CA CYS A 17 -6.38 8.12 3.31
C CYS A 17 -5.52 7.54 2.17
N ARG A 18 -5.80 7.90 0.91
CA ARG A 18 -4.98 7.50 -0.25
C ARG A 18 -3.52 7.94 -0.09
N ILE A 19 -3.29 9.19 0.30
CA ILE A 19 -1.93 9.72 0.49
C ILE A 19 -1.21 9.01 1.64
N ASN A 20 -1.88 8.83 2.78
CA ASN A 20 -1.31 8.12 3.93
C ASN A 20 -1.05 6.64 3.61
N LEU A 21 -1.86 6.02 2.75
CA LEU A 21 -1.67 4.63 2.35
C LEU A 21 -0.43 4.46 1.48
N ALA A 22 -0.20 5.38 0.53
CA ALA A 22 1.02 5.40 -0.27
C ALA A 22 2.27 5.56 0.62
N ALA A 23 2.19 6.44 1.63
CA ALA A 23 3.27 6.63 2.60
C ALA A 23 3.47 5.39 3.50
N ALA A 24 2.39 4.77 3.98
CA ALA A 24 2.44 3.55 4.78
C ALA A 24 3.08 2.39 4.01
N TRP A 25 2.73 2.24 2.73
CA TRP A 25 3.34 1.23 1.86
C TRP A 25 4.85 1.43 1.70
N GLN A 26 5.31 2.67 1.49
CA GLN A 26 6.73 2.97 1.45
C GLN A 26 7.44 2.63 2.76
N LEU A 27 6.83 2.92 3.91
CA LEU A 27 7.37 2.57 5.23
C LEU A 27 7.47 1.07 5.43
N VAL A 28 6.49 0.28 4.96
CA VAL A 28 6.56 -1.19 4.98
C VAL A 28 7.73 -1.69 4.15
N ILE A 29 7.94 -1.16 2.95
CA ILE A 29 9.10 -1.54 2.11
C ILE A 29 10.41 -1.22 2.82
N VAL A 30 10.53 -0.03 3.42
CA VAL A 30 11.74 0.38 4.14
C VAL A 30 11.97 -0.50 5.36
N SER A 31 10.91 -0.80 6.11
CA SER A 31 10.95 -1.71 7.27
C SER A 31 11.40 -3.10 6.85
N GLU A 32 10.85 -3.63 5.76
CA GLU A 32 11.25 -4.94 5.23
C GLU A 32 12.72 -4.92 4.78
N LEU A 33 13.19 -3.86 4.12
CA LEU A 33 14.58 -3.79 3.66
C LEU A 33 15.59 -3.72 4.81
N ILE A 34 15.25 -3.03 5.91
CA ILE A 34 16.13 -2.84 7.06
C ILE A 34 16.08 -4.03 8.03
N ALA A 35 14.88 -4.60 8.26
CA ALA A 35 14.65 -5.63 9.27
C ALA A 35 14.58 -7.05 8.71
N ALA A 36 14.61 -7.27 7.39
CA ALA A 36 14.45 -8.59 6.79
C ALA A 36 15.58 -9.55 7.21
N THR A 37 15.28 -10.25 8.29
CA THR A 37 16.06 -11.36 8.80
C THR A 37 15.40 -12.67 8.41
N GLU A 38 14.30 -12.73 7.65
CA GLU A 38 13.78 -13.81 6.78
C GLU A 38 12.66 -13.17 5.92
N GLY A 39 12.70 -13.25 4.58
CA GLY A 39 11.71 -12.56 3.72
C GLY A 39 12.19 -12.21 2.30
N LEU A 40 11.35 -11.49 1.54
CA LEU A 40 11.64 -11.04 0.16
C LEU A 40 12.80 -10.03 0.12
N GLY A 41 12.84 -9.08 1.06
CA GLY A 41 13.93 -8.10 1.18
C GLY A 41 15.29 -8.74 1.44
N ARG A 42 15.34 -9.82 2.23
CA ARG A 42 16.55 -10.61 2.47
C ARG A 42 17.02 -11.31 1.19
N ARG A 43 16.10 -11.93 0.43
CA ARG A 43 16.43 -12.61 -0.84
C ARG A 43 17.02 -11.64 -1.86
N ILE A 44 16.48 -10.42 -1.95
CA ILE A 44 17.02 -9.36 -2.81
C ILE A 44 18.39 -8.88 -2.34
N SER A 45 18.57 -8.72 -1.02
CA SER A 45 19.84 -8.28 -0.43
C SER A 45 20.95 -9.32 -0.60
N VAL A 46 20.61 -10.61 -0.53
CA VAL A 46 21.53 -11.72 -0.79
C VAL A 46 21.85 -11.81 -2.29
N ALA A 47 20.85 -11.71 -3.16
CA ALA A 47 21.02 -11.64 -4.62
C ALA A 47 21.95 -10.50 -5.06
N GLY A 48 21.78 -9.32 -4.44
CA GLY A 48 22.63 -8.16 -4.65
C GLY A 48 24.10 -8.40 -4.28
N ARG A 49 24.36 -9.19 -3.25
CA ARG A 49 25.73 -9.59 -2.86
C ARG A 49 26.38 -10.59 -3.82
N PHE A 50 25.58 -11.43 -4.49
CA PHE A 50 26.07 -12.40 -5.47
C PHE A 50 26.13 -11.87 -6.91
N LEU A 51 25.84 -10.57 -7.15
CA LEU A 51 25.76 -9.95 -8.49
C LEU A 51 24.82 -10.71 -9.45
N ARG A 52 23.85 -11.46 -8.91
CA ARG A 52 22.80 -12.14 -9.66
C ARG A 52 21.70 -11.15 -10.03
N THR A 53 21.89 -10.48 -11.16
CA THR A 53 20.97 -9.45 -11.68
C THR A 53 19.56 -10.02 -11.91
N ASP A 54 19.47 -11.31 -12.24
CA ASP A 54 18.22 -12.06 -12.39
C ASP A 54 17.36 -12.05 -11.11
N GLU A 55 17.97 -12.34 -9.95
CA GLU A 55 17.24 -12.38 -8.68
C GLU A 55 16.84 -10.98 -8.19
N ILE A 56 17.64 -9.94 -8.49
CA ILE A 56 17.31 -8.54 -8.16
C ILE A 56 16.08 -8.08 -8.95
N PHE A 57 16.03 -8.37 -10.25
CA PHE A 57 14.89 -8.02 -11.11
C PHE A 57 13.61 -8.71 -10.68
N VAL A 58 13.68 -10.01 -10.35
CA VAL A 58 12.53 -10.74 -9.80
C VAL A 58 12.05 -10.09 -8.49
N GLY A 59 12.97 -9.67 -7.62
CA GLY A 59 12.65 -8.94 -6.41
C GLY A 59 11.89 -7.64 -6.63
N LEU A 60 12.35 -6.83 -7.59
CA LEU A 60 11.71 -5.57 -7.97
C LEU A 60 10.28 -5.80 -8.50
N ILE A 61 10.10 -6.81 -9.35
CA ILE A 61 8.79 -7.18 -9.89
C ILE A 61 7.85 -7.60 -8.76
N VAL A 62 8.33 -8.44 -7.82
CA VAL A 62 7.50 -8.91 -6.70
C VAL A 62 7.08 -7.76 -5.78
N ILE A 63 8.00 -6.85 -5.43
CA ILE A 63 7.66 -5.67 -4.62
C ILE A 63 6.62 -4.79 -5.35
N GLY A 64 6.81 -4.59 -6.65
CA GLY A 64 5.84 -3.86 -7.49
C GLY A 64 4.46 -4.51 -7.47
N VAL A 65 4.39 -5.83 -7.64
CA VAL A 65 3.13 -6.59 -7.62
C VAL A 65 2.46 -6.54 -6.26
N ILE A 66 3.20 -6.70 -5.16
CA ILE A 66 2.63 -6.64 -3.80
C ILE A 66 2.09 -5.24 -3.52
N GLY A 67 2.81 -4.18 -3.91
CA GLY A 67 2.35 -2.81 -3.76
C GLY A 67 1.06 -2.54 -4.54
N LEU A 68 0.96 -3.07 -5.76
CA LEU A 68 -0.22 -2.95 -6.61
C LEU A 68 -1.41 -3.74 -6.03
N ILE A 69 -1.17 -4.94 -5.50
CA ILE A 69 -2.20 -5.74 -4.82
C ILE A 69 -2.70 -5.01 -3.58
N LEU A 70 -1.81 -4.44 -2.76
CA LEU A 70 -2.20 -3.69 -1.56
C LEU A 70 -2.99 -2.44 -1.92
N ASP A 71 -2.55 -1.67 -2.91
CA ASP A 71 -3.28 -0.50 -3.40
C ASP A 71 -4.70 -0.88 -3.83
N LEU A 72 -4.85 -1.94 -4.62
CA LEU A 72 -6.15 -2.45 -5.06
C LEU A 72 -7.01 -2.97 -3.90
N LEU A 73 -6.44 -3.73 -2.97
CA LEU A 73 -7.13 -4.31 -1.82
C LEU A 73 -7.67 -3.20 -0.92
N PHE A 74 -6.89 -2.15 -0.69
CA PHE A 74 -7.32 -1.02 0.12
C PHE A 74 -8.32 -0.12 -0.59
N GLN A 75 -8.18 0.11 -1.91
CA GLN A 75 -9.24 0.77 -2.68
C GLN A 75 -10.56 0.00 -2.55
N TYR A 76 -10.51 -1.33 -2.59
CA TYR A 76 -11.67 -2.18 -2.39
C TYR A 76 -12.22 -2.08 -0.95
N ALA A 77 -11.35 -2.17 0.06
CA ALA A 77 -11.72 -2.07 1.47
C ALA A 77 -12.35 -0.71 1.82
N LEU A 78 -11.85 0.39 1.23
CA LEU A 78 -12.40 1.73 1.38
C LEU A 78 -13.77 1.84 0.70
N ARG A 79 -13.94 1.29 -0.51
CA ARG A 79 -15.26 1.24 -1.17
C ARG A 79 -16.27 0.43 -0.38
N VAL A 80 -15.87 -0.69 0.20
CA VAL A 80 -16.74 -1.55 1.01
C VAL A 80 -17.06 -0.89 2.35
N SER A 81 -16.09 -0.30 3.04
CA SER A 81 -16.31 0.42 4.32
C SER A 81 -17.15 1.68 4.13
N CYS A 82 -16.99 2.41 3.01
CA CYS A 82 -17.84 3.55 2.66
C CYS A 82 -19.17 3.16 1.96
N SER A 83 -19.47 1.87 1.75
CA SER A 83 -20.77 1.43 1.21
C SER A 83 -21.95 1.86 2.10
N TRP A 84 -21.71 2.14 3.38
CA TRP A 84 -22.71 2.67 4.31
C TRP A 84 -22.96 4.18 4.17
N SER A 85 -22.12 4.91 3.43
CA SER A 85 -22.33 6.34 3.10
C SER A 85 -22.85 6.53 1.68
N SER A 86 -23.78 5.66 1.25
CA SER A 86 -24.64 5.97 0.12
C SER A 86 -25.63 7.04 0.55
N GLN A 87 -25.21 8.31 0.58
CA GLN A 87 -26.15 9.41 0.45
C GLN A 87 -25.89 10.08 -0.90
N LYS A 88 -26.65 9.59 -1.87
CA LYS A 88 -26.84 10.17 -3.21
C LYS A 88 -26.95 11.69 -3.13
N ARG A 89 -26.04 12.41 -3.82
CA ARG A 89 -26.30 13.22 -5.02
C ARG A 89 -25.29 14.36 -5.13
#